data_AF-A0A1R2BQ82-F1
#
_entry.id   AF-A0A1R2BQ82-F1
#
_cell.length_a   1.000
_cell.length_b   1.000
_cell.length_c   1.000
_cell.angle_alpha   90.00
_cell.angle_beta   90.00
_cell.angle_gamma   90.00
#
_symmetry.space_group_name_H-M   'P 1'
#
loop_
_entity.id
_entity.type
_entity.pdbx_description
1 polymer ?
#
loop_
_entity_poly.entity_id
_entity_poly.type
_entity_poly.pdbx_seq_one_letter_code
_entity_poly.pdbx_strand_id
1 'polypeptide(L)'
;MAEFESQALKRLQEIQKKLIESTPELRSFKKIKAKYLDQSKESRPTTSNSAKKKKDTNVKTSELDQKIENLKKLIQSEKDKGEQMMHDMEAREERYLKREKEYRKTLIEYENELRARSNYNGSAQDQYNRNVRKIEGLHTVILDNVSQIQKKTSQILAEQEKDIRRQFNSKMKEVSKDLELEKKKKLEGVGNYAEKESQLTRELELMKTSMELIVSKNNELEEENYKIQKEFESQQLVRDVLFKEIVALKHENAALSEEIAKYKETAKETFTPQRSISNSIFPGKKPGTTSTYSIGRDMKADDPTRYEFIIQRLKRILDNERKNLKNVRNAYARELQNKTELEQILRQCVDEVKTEKTQDLPESKRKGIQLTPQDREKIVELMLSQERVLSLLYEKTLPSRAVTRERIYDSGDISGSSDQD
;
A
#
# COMPACT_ATOMS: atom_id res chain seq x y z
N MET A 1 58.63 55.46 4.95
CA MET A 1 59.99 55.99 5.15
C MET A 1 60.04 56.90 6.36
N ALA A 2 59.76 58.20 6.24
CA ALA A 2 59.92 59.20 7.32
C ALA A 2 59.33 58.82 8.71
N GLU A 3 58.12 58.25 8.77
CA GLU A 3 57.53 57.81 10.05
C GLU A 3 58.31 56.66 10.71
N PHE A 4 58.85 55.75 9.89
CA PHE A 4 59.66 54.62 10.34
C PHE A 4 61.03 55.07 10.85
N GLU A 5 61.62 56.08 10.21
CA GLU A 5 62.84 56.75 10.65
C GLU A 5 62.60 57.53 11.96
N SER A 6 61.47 58.23 12.10
CA SER A 6 61.05 58.88 13.35
C SER A 6 60.86 57.86 14.49
N GLN A 7 60.26 56.70 14.21
CA GLN A 7 60.07 55.64 15.19
C GLN A 7 61.40 54.96 15.58
N ALA A 8 62.33 54.80 14.63
CA ALA A 8 63.67 54.30 14.89
C ALA A 8 64.50 55.28 15.74
N LEU A 9 64.44 56.59 15.45
CA LEU A 9 65.12 57.63 16.24
C LEU A 9 64.57 57.70 17.68
N LYS A 10 63.25 57.60 17.88
CA LYS A 10 62.65 57.52 19.22
C LYS A 10 63.14 56.28 19.99
N ARG A 11 63.19 55.11 19.35
CA ARG A 11 63.73 53.88 19.97
C ARG A 11 65.22 54.00 20.31
N LEU A 12 66.03 54.63 19.46
CA LEU A 12 67.44 54.91 19.76
C LEU A 12 67.61 55.82 20.97
N GLN A 13 66.79 56.87 21.09
CA GLN A 13 66.79 57.77 22.26
C GLN A 13 66.35 57.05 23.54
N GLU A 14 65.34 56.16 23.48
CA GLU A 14 64.95 55.33 24.63
C GLU A 14 66.06 54.34 25.05
N ILE A 15 66.72 53.69 24.10
CA ILE A 15 67.86 52.78 24.36
C ILE A 15 69.01 53.55 25.00
N GLN A 16 69.35 54.73 24.46
CA GLN A 16 70.40 55.59 25.01
C GLN A 16 70.08 56.08 26.43
N LYS A 17 68.82 56.44 26.71
CA LYS A 17 68.36 56.79 28.05
C LYS A 17 68.46 55.60 29.02
N LYS A 18 68.00 54.41 28.61
CA LYS A 18 68.08 53.19 29.42
C LYS A 18 69.53 52.78 29.71
N LEU A 19 70.46 52.97 28.76
CA LEU A 19 71.90 52.77 29.01
C LEU A 19 72.43 53.68 30.13
N ILE A 20 72.09 54.97 30.10
CA ILE A 20 72.50 55.96 31.10
C ILE A 20 71.88 55.67 32.49
N GLU A 21 70.75 54.99 32.54
CA GLU A 21 70.10 54.53 33.77
C GLU A 21 70.67 53.19 34.28
N SER A 22 71.10 52.29 33.40
CA SER A 22 71.63 50.96 33.78
C SER A 22 73.13 50.94 34.12
N THR A 23 73.94 51.92 33.70
CA THR A 23 75.38 51.97 34.02
C THR A 23 75.70 53.09 35.02
N PRO A 24 75.77 52.82 36.35
CA PRO A 24 75.99 53.85 37.35
C PRO A 24 77.36 54.56 37.23
N GLU A 25 78.36 53.89 36.65
CA GLU A 25 79.71 54.44 36.43
C GLU A 25 79.73 55.67 35.51
N LEU A 26 78.78 55.81 34.58
CA LEU A 26 78.68 57.01 33.73
C LEU A 26 78.15 58.26 34.46
N ARG A 27 77.66 58.13 35.70
CA ARG A 27 77.26 59.29 36.53
C ARG A 27 78.45 59.96 37.23
N SER A 28 79.59 59.28 37.43
CA SER A 28 80.75 59.84 38.14
C SER A 28 81.55 60.81 37.25
N PHE A 29 81.72 60.49 35.96
CA PHE A 29 82.52 61.28 35.01
C PHE A 29 82.02 62.72 34.81
N LYS A 30 80.72 62.99 34.96
CA LYS A 30 80.20 64.37 34.94
C LYS A 30 80.44 65.18 36.22
N LYS A 31 80.87 64.56 37.33
CA LYS A 31 81.17 65.25 38.60
C LYS A 31 82.66 65.49 38.86
N ILE A 32 83.56 64.77 38.18
CA ILE A 32 85.02 64.92 38.39
C ILE A 32 85.59 66.14 37.64
N LYS A 33 85.01 66.54 36.50
CA LYS A 33 85.44 67.72 35.73
C LYS A 33 85.12 69.09 36.38
N ALA A 34 84.56 69.10 37.60
CA ALA A 34 84.10 70.29 38.32
C ALA A 34 84.81 70.53 39.67
N LYS A 35 86.01 69.96 39.88
CA LYS A 35 86.73 70.09 41.16
C LYS A 35 88.25 70.39 41.07
N TYR A 36 88.74 70.74 39.88
CA TYR A 36 90.16 71.06 39.63
C TYR A 36 90.35 72.30 38.73
N LEU A 37 89.38 73.23 38.72
CA LEU A 37 89.46 74.46 37.91
C LEU A 37 88.85 75.69 38.60
N ASP A 38 88.95 75.79 39.94
CA ASP A 38 88.70 77.06 40.63
C ASP A 38 89.44 77.16 41.97
N GLN A 39 90.66 77.70 41.93
CA GLN A 39 91.37 78.37 43.03
C GLN A 39 92.76 78.84 42.56
N SER A 40 92.79 79.99 41.86
CA SER A 40 94.03 80.74 41.63
C SER A 40 93.73 82.21 41.38
N LYS A 41 93.83 83.02 42.45
CA LYS A 41 94.21 84.44 42.45
C LYS A 41 94.19 85.02 43.88
N GLU A 42 95.15 85.92 44.13
CA GLU A 42 95.15 86.97 45.18
C GLU A 42 95.06 86.48 46.67
N SER A 43 95.83 86.99 47.65
CA SER A 43 96.50 88.29 47.80
C SER A 43 97.83 88.24 48.59
N ARG A 44 98.63 89.31 48.46
CA ARG A 44 99.71 89.78 49.38
C ARG A 44 99.08 90.80 50.39
N PRO A 45 99.80 91.48 51.33
CA PRO A 45 101.19 91.38 51.82
C PRO A 45 101.31 91.50 53.39
N THR A 46 102.46 91.96 53.91
CA THR A 46 102.75 92.57 55.26
C THR A 46 103.01 91.66 56.47
N THR A 47 103.75 92.04 57.53
CA THR A 47 105.04 92.81 57.64
C THR A 47 105.69 92.63 59.03
N SER A 48 107.04 92.67 59.07
CA SER A 48 107.91 93.23 60.14
C SER A 48 108.15 92.48 61.49
N ASN A 49 109.34 92.79 62.05
CA ASN A 49 109.82 92.66 63.45
C ASN A 49 110.15 91.25 64.01
N SER A 50 111.20 91.07 64.85
CA SER A 50 112.42 91.87 65.07
C SER A 50 113.45 91.16 65.98
N ALA A 51 114.74 91.18 65.62
CA ALA A 51 115.94 91.10 66.50
C ALA A 51 116.11 89.88 67.47
N LYS A 52 117.31 89.36 67.78
CA LYS A 52 118.71 89.63 67.39
C LYS A 52 119.24 88.36 66.63
N LYS A 53 120.47 87.82 66.63
CA LYS A 53 121.81 88.11 67.23
C LYS A 53 122.90 87.49 66.30
N LYS A 54 124.18 87.73 66.58
CA LYS A 54 125.36 87.27 65.81
C LYS A 54 125.54 85.74 65.83
N LYS A 55 125.78 85.08 64.67
CA LYS A 55 127.12 84.56 64.23
C LYS A 55 127.08 83.65 62.99
N ASP A 56 128.26 83.54 62.37
CA ASP A 56 128.85 82.46 61.55
C ASP A 56 128.07 81.90 60.32
N THR A 57 128.63 82.11 59.12
CA THR A 57 128.04 81.80 57.81
C THR A 57 128.78 80.68 57.06
N ASN A 58 128.36 79.40 57.17
CA ASN A 58 128.87 78.36 56.25
C ASN A 58 128.01 77.08 56.05
N VAL A 59 126.73 77.04 56.47
CA VAL A 59 125.96 75.76 56.53
C VAL A 59 124.84 75.63 55.48
N LYS A 60 124.47 76.72 54.78
CA LYS A 60 123.23 76.78 53.97
C LYS A 60 123.27 76.11 52.59
N THR A 61 124.42 75.61 52.13
CA THR A 61 124.56 74.96 50.81
C THR A 61 124.08 73.52 50.80
N SER A 62 124.50 72.71 51.79
CA SER A 62 124.21 71.27 51.85
C SER A 62 122.71 70.93 51.79
N GLU A 63 121.86 71.70 52.46
CA GLU A 63 120.41 71.52 52.40
C GLU A 63 119.80 71.81 51.02
N LEU A 64 120.43 72.68 50.22
CA LEU A 64 119.98 73.01 48.87
C LEU A 64 120.40 71.93 47.89
N ASP A 65 121.62 71.40 48.00
CA ASP A 65 122.11 70.32 47.15
C ASP A 65 121.31 69.02 47.37
N GLN A 66 120.99 68.69 48.63
CA GLN A 66 120.08 67.58 48.94
C GLN A 66 118.66 67.81 48.38
N LYS A 67 118.14 69.04 48.40
CA LYS A 67 116.86 69.38 47.75
C LYS A 67 116.94 69.26 46.23
N ILE A 68 118.05 69.66 45.60
CA ILE A 68 118.27 69.52 44.15
C ILE A 68 118.34 68.04 43.75
N GLU A 69 119.03 67.18 44.51
CA GLU A 69 119.09 65.76 44.19
C GLU A 69 117.75 65.05 44.44
N ASN A 70 117.04 65.39 45.52
CA ASN A 70 115.68 64.90 45.75
C ASN A 70 114.70 65.37 44.66
N LEU A 71 114.82 66.60 44.15
CA LEU A 71 114.05 67.08 43.01
C LEU A 71 114.43 66.34 41.71
N LYS A 72 115.70 66.04 41.46
CA LYS A 72 116.12 65.21 40.31
C LYS A 72 115.54 63.79 40.39
N LYS A 73 115.60 63.15 41.57
CA LYS A 73 115.01 61.82 41.82
C LYS A 73 113.48 61.85 41.66
N LEU A 74 112.82 62.91 42.14
CA LEU A 74 111.38 63.10 41.96
C LEU A 74 111.03 63.27 40.46
N ILE A 75 111.73 64.15 39.74
CA ILE A 75 111.56 64.36 38.29
C ILE A 75 111.77 63.07 37.51
N GLN A 76 112.78 62.26 37.85
CA GLN A 76 112.95 60.96 37.21
C GLN A 76 111.79 60.03 37.55
N SER A 77 111.37 59.93 38.81
CA SER A 77 110.21 59.10 39.17
C SER A 77 108.89 59.54 38.53
N GLU A 78 108.71 60.83 38.22
CA GLU A 78 107.56 61.32 37.44
C GLU A 78 107.69 61.01 35.93
N LYS A 79 108.92 60.97 35.38
CA LYS A 79 109.14 60.43 34.02
C LYS A 79 108.85 58.95 33.95
N ASP A 80 109.40 58.16 34.87
CA ASP A 80 109.22 56.71 34.92
C ASP A 80 107.72 56.34 35.06
N LYS A 81 106.97 57.11 35.88
CA LYS A 81 105.49 57.02 35.95
C LYS A 81 104.81 57.43 34.65
N GLY A 82 105.28 58.48 33.98
CA GLY A 82 104.75 58.93 32.70
C GLY A 82 104.92 57.87 31.60
N GLU A 83 106.09 57.24 31.53
CA GLU A 83 106.39 56.14 30.62
C GLU A 83 105.55 54.89 30.95
N GLN A 84 105.38 54.56 32.25
CA GLN A 84 104.45 53.51 32.68
C GLN A 84 102.98 53.82 32.30
N MET A 85 102.51 55.06 32.49
CA MET A 85 101.16 55.47 32.09
C MET A 85 100.95 55.43 30.58
N MET A 86 101.96 55.79 29.77
CA MET A 86 101.92 55.66 28.32
C MET A 86 101.82 54.18 27.90
N HIS A 87 102.68 53.32 28.45
CA HIS A 87 102.65 51.88 28.16
C HIS A 87 101.34 51.22 28.59
N ASP A 88 100.77 51.59 29.75
CA ASP A 88 99.45 51.11 30.20
C ASP A 88 98.31 51.64 29.32
N MET A 89 98.42 52.85 28.76
CA MET A 89 97.47 53.35 27.76
C MET A 89 97.56 52.57 26.45
N GLU A 90 98.75 52.38 25.89
CA GLU A 90 98.97 51.63 24.64
C GLU A 90 98.50 50.17 24.79
N ALA A 91 98.86 49.50 25.90
CA ALA A 91 98.42 48.13 26.17
C ALA A 91 96.90 48.04 26.41
N ARG A 92 96.25 49.13 26.84
CA ARG A 92 94.79 49.20 26.99
C ARG A 92 94.10 49.43 25.64
N GLU A 93 94.64 50.30 24.79
CA GLU A 93 94.15 50.52 23.43
C GLU A 93 94.27 49.26 22.58
N GLU A 94 95.40 48.54 22.66
CA GLU A 94 95.59 47.26 21.97
C GLU A 94 94.55 46.21 22.41
N ARG A 95 94.20 46.16 23.71
CA ARG A 95 93.13 45.31 24.26
C ARG A 95 91.71 45.75 23.86
N TYR A 96 91.50 46.99 23.45
CA TYR A 96 90.24 47.41 22.83
C TYR A 96 90.22 47.02 21.35
N LEU A 97 91.30 47.29 20.61
CA LEU A 97 91.46 46.90 19.19
C LEU A 97 91.36 45.39 18.95
N LYS A 98 91.90 44.55 19.84
CA LYS A 98 91.75 43.09 19.76
C LYS A 98 90.29 42.66 19.91
N ARG A 99 89.60 43.11 20.96
CA ARG A 99 88.16 42.83 21.16
C ARG A 99 87.27 43.39 20.06
N GLU A 100 87.59 44.56 19.52
CA GLU A 100 86.83 45.12 18.39
C GLU A 100 86.97 44.26 17.12
N LYS A 101 88.19 43.78 16.83
CA LYS A 101 88.43 42.83 15.72
C LYS A 101 87.71 41.50 15.95
N GLU A 102 87.68 41.01 17.19
CA GLU A 102 86.92 39.80 17.57
C GLU A 102 85.41 39.99 17.38
N TYR A 103 84.82 41.09 17.87
CA TYR A 103 83.39 41.38 17.67
C TYR A 103 83.02 41.62 16.21
N ARG A 104 83.89 42.28 15.42
CA ARG A 104 83.71 42.40 13.97
C ARG A 104 83.75 41.04 13.27
N LYS A 105 84.64 40.13 13.70
CA LYS A 105 84.74 38.76 13.17
C LYS A 105 83.50 37.93 13.48
N THR A 106 83.01 37.93 14.73
CA THR A 106 81.81 37.17 15.10
C THR A 106 80.53 37.73 14.47
N LEU A 107 80.43 39.06 14.27
CA LEU A 107 79.35 39.65 13.48
C LEU A 107 79.34 39.14 12.03
N ILE A 108 80.50 39.09 11.36
CA ILE A 108 80.63 38.56 9.99
C ILE A 108 80.28 37.06 9.95
N GLU A 109 80.66 36.29 10.97
CA GLU A 109 80.31 34.87 11.09
C GLU A 109 78.79 34.68 11.24
N TYR A 110 78.11 35.45 12.10
CA TYR A 110 76.65 35.41 12.24
C TYR A 110 75.90 35.92 10.99
N GLU A 111 76.38 36.96 10.30
CA GLU A 111 75.79 37.40 9.03
C GLU A 111 75.89 36.31 7.95
N ASN A 112 77.03 35.61 7.88
CA ASN A 112 77.22 34.51 6.95
C ASN A 112 76.35 33.29 7.31
N GLU A 113 76.22 32.93 8.59
CA GLU A 113 75.25 31.91 9.03
C GLU A 113 73.81 32.27 8.67
N LEU A 114 73.40 33.53 8.88
CA LEU A 114 72.06 34.00 8.55
C LEU A 114 71.80 33.94 7.03
N ARG A 115 72.77 34.35 6.21
CA ARG A 115 72.69 34.23 4.74
C ARG A 115 72.63 32.76 4.28
N ALA A 116 73.45 31.89 4.86
CA ALA A 116 73.45 30.46 4.56
C ALA A 116 72.09 29.81 4.90
N ARG A 117 71.58 30.06 6.11
CA ARG A 117 70.26 29.58 6.56
C ARG A 117 69.12 30.16 5.72
N SER A 118 69.19 31.44 5.35
CA SER A 118 68.19 32.09 4.49
C SER A 118 68.14 31.47 3.09
N ASN A 119 69.29 31.25 2.45
CA ASN A 119 69.37 30.63 1.13
C ASN A 119 68.88 29.16 1.14
N TYR A 120 69.18 28.41 2.21
CA TYR A 120 68.71 27.02 2.36
C TYR A 120 67.20 26.95 2.61
N ASN A 121 66.68 27.78 3.53
CA ASN A 121 65.26 27.82 3.87
C ASN A 121 64.39 28.39 2.76
N GLY A 122 64.88 29.34 1.95
CA GLY A 122 64.14 29.90 0.81
C GLY A 122 63.72 28.81 -0.19
N SER A 123 64.65 27.94 -0.56
CA SER A 123 64.37 26.79 -1.45
C SER A 123 63.32 25.83 -0.88
N ALA A 124 63.42 25.51 0.42
CA ALA A 124 62.46 24.64 1.10
C ALA A 124 61.07 25.30 1.21
N GLN A 125 61.01 26.58 1.57
CA GLN A 125 59.77 27.34 1.67
C GLN A 125 59.10 27.51 0.30
N ASP A 126 59.86 27.74 -0.77
CA ASP A 126 59.30 27.82 -2.13
C ASP A 126 58.83 26.48 -2.68
N GLN A 127 59.40 25.35 -2.22
CA GLN A 127 58.85 24.02 -2.51
C GLN A 127 57.56 23.77 -1.72
N TYR A 128 57.53 24.13 -0.43
CA TYR A 128 56.32 24.08 0.39
C TYR A 128 55.18 24.92 -0.23
N ASN A 129 55.44 26.19 -0.55
CA ASN A 129 54.50 27.11 -1.19
C ASN A 129 53.99 26.56 -2.54
N ARG A 130 54.87 25.93 -3.35
CA ARG A 130 54.46 25.26 -4.61
C ARG A 130 53.58 24.04 -4.37
N ASN A 131 53.82 23.28 -3.30
CA ASN A 131 53.01 22.11 -2.96
C ASN A 131 51.66 22.51 -2.35
N VAL A 132 51.61 23.56 -1.52
CA VAL A 132 50.36 24.18 -1.04
C VAL A 132 49.49 24.61 -2.22
N ARG A 133 50.03 25.36 -3.20
CA ARG A 133 49.27 25.76 -4.41
C ARG A 133 48.75 24.58 -5.24
N LYS A 134 49.48 23.45 -5.29
CA LYS A 134 48.98 22.22 -5.93
C LYS A 134 47.83 21.61 -5.14
N ILE A 135 47.92 21.58 -3.81
CA ILE A 135 46.86 21.07 -2.92
C ILE A 135 45.62 21.95 -3.03
N GLU A 136 45.77 23.28 -3.03
CA GLU A 136 44.68 24.25 -3.23
C GLU A 136 44.00 24.04 -4.59
N GLY A 137 44.77 23.88 -5.67
CA GLY A 137 44.25 23.59 -7.01
C GLY A 137 43.48 22.26 -7.07
N LEU A 138 44.05 21.17 -6.53
CA LEU A 138 43.39 19.86 -6.46
C LEU A 138 42.13 19.90 -5.60
N HIS A 139 42.16 20.59 -4.46
CA HIS A 139 41.00 20.79 -3.58
C HIS A 139 39.89 21.57 -4.29
N THR A 140 40.24 22.60 -5.07
CA THR A 140 39.26 23.36 -5.87
C THR A 140 38.59 22.48 -6.93
N VAL A 141 39.35 21.61 -7.61
CA VAL A 141 38.80 20.62 -8.56
C VAL A 141 37.93 19.57 -7.85
N ILE A 142 38.30 19.13 -6.65
CA ILE A 142 37.48 18.21 -5.84
C ILE A 142 36.16 18.89 -5.44
N LEU A 143 36.18 20.16 -5.01
CA LEU A 143 34.97 20.91 -4.66
C LEU A 143 34.03 21.11 -5.86
N ASP A 144 34.55 21.41 -7.06
CA ASP A 144 33.68 21.52 -8.25
C ASP A 144 33.10 20.15 -8.64
N ASN A 145 33.90 19.08 -8.63
CA ASN A 145 33.40 17.72 -8.85
C ASN A 145 32.30 17.34 -7.84
N VAL A 146 32.47 17.67 -6.55
CA VAL A 146 31.44 17.47 -5.52
C VAL A 146 30.20 18.31 -5.81
N SER A 147 30.34 19.57 -6.23
CA SER A 147 29.22 20.43 -6.63
C SER A 147 28.47 19.87 -7.85
N GLN A 148 29.18 19.36 -8.86
CA GLN A 148 28.59 18.71 -10.04
C GLN A 148 27.85 17.41 -9.66
N ILE A 149 28.41 16.60 -8.77
CA ILE A 149 27.75 15.38 -8.27
C ILE A 149 26.49 15.76 -7.47
N GLN A 150 26.58 16.72 -6.54
CA GLN A 150 25.43 17.20 -5.78
C GLN A 150 24.30 17.70 -6.69
N LYS A 151 24.61 18.52 -7.71
CA LYS A 151 23.63 18.99 -8.70
C LYS A 151 22.96 17.82 -9.44
N LYS A 152 23.74 16.82 -9.89
CA LYS A 152 23.21 15.61 -10.54
C LYS A 152 22.32 14.79 -9.60
N THR A 153 22.73 14.58 -8.35
CA THR A 153 21.93 13.88 -7.34
C THR A 153 20.62 14.62 -7.03
N SER A 154 20.65 15.94 -6.87
CA SER A 154 19.44 16.75 -6.67
C SER A 154 18.49 16.68 -7.87
N GLN A 155 19.02 16.68 -9.10
CA GLN A 155 18.19 16.50 -10.30
C GLN A 155 17.55 15.10 -10.35
N ILE A 156 18.33 14.05 -10.12
CA ILE A 156 17.83 12.65 -10.11
C ILE A 156 16.73 12.47 -9.05
N LEU A 157 16.90 13.05 -7.85
CA LEU A 157 15.88 13.01 -6.81
C LEU A 157 14.59 13.74 -7.22
N ALA A 158 14.69 14.91 -7.87
CA ALA A 158 13.53 15.64 -8.37
C ALA A 158 12.81 14.91 -9.53
N GLU A 159 13.56 14.21 -10.38
CA GLU A 159 13.01 13.35 -11.45
C GLU A 159 12.31 12.11 -10.86
N GLN A 160 12.92 11.45 -9.87
CA GLN A 160 12.30 10.34 -9.13
C GLN A 160 11.03 10.79 -8.40
N GLU A 161 11.03 11.94 -7.72
CA GLU A 161 9.84 12.49 -7.06
C GLU A 161 8.71 12.76 -8.06
N LYS A 162 9.05 13.33 -9.22
CA LYS A 162 8.11 13.60 -10.32
C LYS A 162 7.49 12.31 -10.88
N ASP A 163 8.27 11.24 -11.02
CA ASP A 163 7.77 9.96 -11.52
C ASP A 163 6.98 9.17 -10.46
N ILE A 164 7.36 9.24 -9.19
CA ILE A 164 6.54 8.75 -8.07
C ILE A 164 5.18 9.49 -8.06
N ARG A 165 5.17 10.82 -8.16
CA ARG A 165 3.94 11.62 -8.28
C ARG A 165 3.11 11.25 -9.51
N ARG A 166 3.74 10.93 -10.66
CA ARG A 166 3.04 10.43 -11.86
C ARG A 166 2.39 9.07 -11.62
N GLN A 167 3.10 8.13 -11.00
CA GLN A 167 2.57 6.80 -10.66
C GLN A 167 1.38 6.89 -9.69
N PHE A 168 1.51 7.67 -8.60
CA PHE A 168 0.40 7.94 -7.68
C PHE A 168 -0.80 8.58 -8.40
N ASN A 169 -0.59 9.61 -9.22
CA ASN A 169 -1.67 10.25 -9.97
C ASN A 169 -2.33 9.32 -11.00
N SER A 170 -1.58 8.37 -11.58
CA SER A 170 -2.15 7.34 -12.47
C SER A 170 -3.03 6.38 -11.68
N LYS A 171 -2.52 5.84 -10.57
CA LYS A 171 -3.25 4.88 -9.71
C LYS A 171 -4.46 5.52 -9.03
N MET A 172 -4.39 6.80 -8.66
CA MET A 172 -5.54 7.55 -8.17
C MET A 172 -6.63 7.71 -9.24
N LYS A 173 -6.27 7.93 -10.51
CA LYS A 173 -7.25 7.99 -11.62
C LYS A 173 -7.87 6.63 -11.91
N GLU A 174 -7.08 5.56 -11.85
CA GLU A 174 -7.51 4.17 -12.00
C GLU A 174 -8.53 3.79 -10.92
N VAL A 175 -8.18 3.93 -9.63
CA VAL A 175 -9.09 3.70 -8.50
C VAL A 175 -10.34 4.59 -8.57
N SER A 176 -10.22 5.86 -8.98
CA SER A 176 -11.39 6.74 -9.16
C SER A 176 -12.34 6.22 -10.26
N LYS A 177 -11.79 5.79 -11.39
CA LYS A 177 -12.54 5.21 -12.51
C LYS A 177 -13.22 3.90 -12.12
N ASP A 178 -12.55 3.06 -11.34
CA ASP A 178 -13.12 1.79 -10.87
C ASP A 178 -14.26 2.03 -9.88
N LEU A 179 -14.14 3.01 -8.98
CA LEU A 179 -15.23 3.45 -8.12
C LEU A 179 -16.41 4.06 -8.89
N GLU A 180 -16.17 4.77 -10.01
CA GLU A 180 -17.24 5.21 -10.91
C GLU A 180 -17.93 4.05 -11.63
N LEU A 181 -17.17 3.04 -12.08
CA LEU A 181 -17.71 1.83 -12.70
C LEU A 181 -18.50 0.98 -11.69
N GLU A 182 -18.05 0.90 -10.44
CA GLU A 182 -18.77 0.20 -9.38
C GLU A 182 -20.07 0.92 -9.01
N LYS A 183 -20.06 2.27 -8.93
CA LYS A 183 -21.27 3.08 -8.76
C LYS A 183 -22.26 2.88 -9.91
N LYS A 184 -21.80 2.86 -11.16
CA LYS A 184 -22.64 2.58 -12.35
C LYS A 184 -23.25 1.18 -12.28
N LYS A 185 -22.45 0.14 -12.02
CA LYS A 185 -22.94 -1.23 -11.82
C LYS A 185 -23.98 -1.35 -10.70
N LYS A 186 -23.81 -0.62 -9.60
CA LYS A 186 -24.78 -0.58 -8.50
C LYS A 186 -26.09 0.11 -8.91
N LEU A 187 -26.03 1.21 -9.67
CA LEU A 187 -27.20 1.89 -10.23
C LEU A 187 -27.92 1.04 -11.28
N GLU A 188 -27.18 0.41 -12.19
CA GLU A 188 -27.69 -0.54 -13.19
C GLU A 188 -28.35 -1.76 -12.52
N GLY A 189 -27.74 -2.29 -11.46
CA GLY A 189 -28.33 -3.34 -10.62
C GLY A 189 -29.67 -2.93 -10.02
N VAL A 190 -29.75 -1.74 -9.40
CA VAL A 190 -31.01 -1.19 -8.87
C VAL A 190 -32.05 -0.99 -9.98
N GLY A 191 -31.65 -0.51 -11.16
CA GLY A 191 -32.52 -0.40 -12.33
C GLY A 191 -33.09 -1.74 -12.77
N ASN A 192 -32.26 -2.77 -12.86
CA ASN A 192 -32.69 -4.13 -13.21
C ASN A 192 -33.66 -4.74 -12.17
N TYR A 193 -33.46 -4.45 -10.88
CA TYR A 193 -34.42 -4.86 -9.84
C TYR A 193 -35.76 -4.14 -9.98
N ALA A 194 -35.75 -2.81 -10.17
CA ALA A 194 -36.97 -2.01 -10.35
C ALA A 194 -37.74 -2.37 -11.63
N GLU A 195 -37.05 -2.69 -12.73
CA GLU A 195 -37.71 -3.16 -13.95
C GLU A 195 -38.33 -4.54 -13.73
N LYS A 196 -37.61 -5.48 -13.10
CA LYS A 196 -38.13 -6.82 -12.78
C LYS A 196 -39.32 -6.76 -11.82
N GLU A 197 -39.29 -5.87 -10.84
CA GLU A 197 -40.42 -5.59 -9.94
C GLU A 197 -41.62 -5.04 -10.74
N SER A 198 -41.40 -4.09 -11.65
CA SER A 198 -42.45 -3.56 -12.53
C SER A 198 -43.03 -4.62 -13.48
N GLN A 199 -42.22 -5.58 -13.94
CA GLN A 199 -42.70 -6.72 -14.74
C GLN A 199 -43.56 -7.66 -13.88
N LEU A 200 -43.08 -8.07 -12.70
CA LEU A 200 -43.82 -8.94 -11.77
C LEU A 200 -45.14 -8.33 -11.30
N THR A 201 -45.19 -7.01 -11.05
CA THR A 201 -46.43 -6.31 -10.70
C THR A 201 -47.46 -6.40 -11.83
N ARG A 202 -47.04 -6.22 -13.10
CA ARG A 202 -47.92 -6.38 -14.27
C ARG A 202 -48.39 -7.84 -14.44
N GLU A 203 -47.53 -8.82 -14.21
CA GLU A 203 -47.93 -10.25 -14.23
C GLU A 203 -48.95 -10.57 -13.12
N LEU A 204 -48.79 -10.00 -11.93
CA LEU A 204 -49.75 -10.14 -10.83
C LEU A 204 -51.09 -9.45 -11.12
N GLU A 205 -51.09 -8.30 -11.78
CA GLU A 205 -52.32 -7.62 -12.22
C GLU A 205 -53.08 -8.43 -13.27
N LEU A 206 -52.38 -8.96 -14.28
CA LEU A 206 -52.96 -9.86 -15.27
C LEU A 206 -53.51 -11.16 -14.63
N MET A 207 -52.79 -11.74 -13.67
CA MET A 207 -53.27 -12.91 -12.92
C MET A 207 -54.50 -12.60 -12.05
N LYS A 208 -54.56 -11.43 -11.41
CA LYS A 208 -55.76 -10.98 -10.66
C LYS A 208 -56.97 -10.83 -11.58
N THR A 209 -56.85 -10.11 -12.69
CA THR A 209 -57.98 -9.91 -13.62
C THR A 209 -58.46 -11.24 -14.23
N SER A 210 -57.55 -12.20 -14.46
CA SER A 210 -57.91 -13.56 -14.88
C SER A 210 -58.65 -14.32 -13.78
N MET A 211 -58.19 -14.22 -12.53
CA MET A 211 -58.84 -14.82 -11.36
C MET A 211 -60.24 -14.23 -11.11
N GLU A 212 -60.40 -12.91 -11.24
CA GLU A 212 -61.68 -12.21 -11.12
C GLU A 212 -62.69 -12.68 -12.19
N LEU A 213 -62.24 -12.86 -13.44
CA LEU A 213 -63.06 -13.41 -14.53
C LEU A 213 -63.46 -14.87 -14.27
N ILE A 214 -62.53 -15.70 -13.77
CA ILE A 214 -62.82 -17.10 -13.40
C ILE A 214 -63.82 -17.17 -12.24
N VAL A 215 -63.67 -16.33 -11.20
CA VAL A 215 -64.63 -16.24 -10.08
C VAL A 215 -66.00 -15.78 -10.58
N SER A 216 -66.05 -14.75 -11.43
CA SER A 216 -67.32 -14.32 -12.04
C SER A 216 -68.01 -15.46 -12.79
N LYS A 217 -67.26 -16.20 -13.63
CA LYS A 217 -67.88 -17.29 -14.41
C LYS A 217 -68.24 -18.51 -13.56
N ASN A 218 -67.51 -18.79 -12.49
CA ASN A 218 -67.91 -19.82 -11.51
C ASN A 218 -69.22 -19.43 -10.82
N ASN A 219 -69.37 -18.17 -10.38
CA ASN A 219 -70.61 -17.69 -9.75
C ASN A 219 -71.82 -17.79 -10.71
N GLU A 220 -71.65 -17.43 -11.98
CA GLU A 220 -72.69 -17.62 -13.02
C GLU A 220 -73.08 -19.11 -13.17
N LEU A 221 -72.08 -20.02 -13.19
CA LEU A 221 -72.31 -21.45 -13.32
C LEU A 221 -72.95 -22.06 -12.05
N GLU A 222 -72.63 -21.56 -10.86
CA GLU A 222 -73.30 -21.95 -9.61
C GLU A 222 -74.77 -21.50 -9.62
N GLU A 223 -75.05 -20.29 -10.09
CA GLU A 223 -76.43 -19.81 -10.32
C GLU A 223 -77.19 -20.66 -11.35
N GLU A 224 -76.58 -21.01 -12.48
CA GLU A 224 -77.17 -21.86 -13.51
C GLU A 224 -77.45 -23.28 -12.99
N ASN A 225 -76.51 -23.91 -12.29
CA ASN A 225 -76.70 -25.21 -11.66
C ASN A 225 -77.83 -25.17 -10.62
N TYR A 226 -77.92 -24.12 -9.80
CA TYR A 226 -79.00 -23.95 -8.81
C TYR A 226 -80.39 -23.76 -9.45
N LYS A 227 -80.47 -23.07 -10.60
CA LYS A 227 -81.70 -22.94 -11.39
C LYS A 227 -82.12 -24.31 -11.96
N ILE A 228 -81.19 -25.01 -12.60
CA ILE A 228 -81.41 -26.36 -13.17
C ILE A 228 -81.83 -27.37 -12.09
N GLN A 229 -81.21 -27.32 -10.89
CA GLN A 229 -81.60 -28.19 -9.78
C GLN A 229 -83.06 -27.95 -9.35
N LYS A 230 -83.50 -26.68 -9.23
CA LYS A 230 -84.90 -26.35 -8.90
C LYS A 230 -85.88 -26.79 -9.98
N GLU A 231 -85.53 -26.62 -11.26
CA GLU A 231 -86.35 -27.10 -12.37
C GLU A 231 -86.48 -28.63 -12.35
N PHE A 232 -85.39 -29.34 -12.05
CA PHE A 232 -85.38 -30.80 -11.90
C PHE A 232 -86.23 -31.26 -10.70
N GLU A 233 -86.08 -30.63 -9.53
CA GLU A 233 -86.92 -30.89 -8.34
C GLU A 233 -88.41 -30.66 -8.63
N SER A 234 -88.75 -29.57 -9.33
CA SER A 234 -90.11 -29.28 -9.78
C SER A 234 -90.65 -30.36 -10.74
N GLN A 235 -89.84 -30.80 -11.70
CA GLN A 235 -90.20 -31.88 -12.63
C GLN A 235 -90.39 -33.22 -11.91
N GLN A 236 -89.61 -33.52 -10.86
CA GLN A 236 -89.84 -34.71 -10.03
C GLN A 236 -91.19 -34.65 -9.30
N LEU A 237 -91.55 -33.52 -8.72
CA LEU A 237 -92.85 -33.34 -8.05
C LEU A 237 -94.02 -33.54 -9.04
N VAL A 238 -93.92 -32.98 -10.26
CA VAL A 238 -94.94 -33.17 -11.31
C VAL A 238 -95.02 -34.64 -11.74
N ARG A 239 -93.88 -35.31 -11.98
CA ARG A 239 -93.81 -36.74 -12.30
C ARG A 239 -94.49 -37.59 -11.22
N ASP A 240 -94.26 -37.28 -9.94
CA ASP A 240 -94.75 -38.08 -8.81
C ASP A 240 -96.24 -37.85 -8.53
N VAL A 241 -96.79 -36.68 -8.90
CA VAL A 241 -98.25 -36.45 -8.95
C VAL A 241 -98.88 -37.24 -10.09
N LEU A 242 -98.35 -37.12 -11.31
CA LEU A 242 -98.84 -37.87 -12.48
C LEU A 242 -98.76 -39.39 -12.27
N PHE A 243 -97.72 -39.89 -11.60
CA PHE A 243 -97.62 -41.30 -11.25
C PHE A 243 -98.73 -41.76 -10.31
N LYS A 244 -99.06 -40.96 -9.28
CA LYS A 244 -100.18 -41.24 -8.36
C LYS A 244 -101.52 -41.22 -9.09
N GLU A 245 -101.72 -40.27 -9.99
CA GLU A 245 -102.93 -40.17 -10.83
C GLU A 245 -103.07 -41.38 -11.76
N ILE A 246 -102.01 -41.78 -12.46
CA ILE A 246 -101.97 -43.00 -13.29
C ILE A 246 -102.24 -44.26 -12.47
N VAL A 247 -101.76 -44.35 -11.23
CA VAL A 247 -102.05 -45.47 -10.32
C VAL A 247 -103.52 -45.46 -9.88
N ALA A 248 -104.07 -44.30 -9.50
CA ALA A 248 -105.49 -44.16 -9.15
C ALA A 248 -106.41 -44.55 -10.31
N LEU A 249 -106.17 -44.01 -11.51
CA LEU A 249 -106.90 -44.35 -12.73
C LEU A 249 -106.76 -45.84 -13.10
N LYS A 250 -105.62 -46.49 -12.82
CA LYS A 250 -105.48 -47.95 -12.99
C LYS A 250 -106.33 -48.74 -12.01
N HIS A 251 -106.43 -48.32 -10.75
CA HIS A 251 -107.31 -48.96 -9.77
C HIS A 251 -108.79 -48.76 -10.14
N GLU A 252 -109.19 -47.57 -10.58
CA GLU A 252 -110.54 -47.28 -11.06
C GLU A 252 -110.89 -48.10 -12.31
N ASN A 253 -110.01 -48.14 -13.32
CA ASN A 253 -110.22 -48.97 -14.51
C ASN A 253 -110.27 -50.48 -14.18
N ALA A 254 -109.54 -50.94 -13.16
CA ALA A 254 -109.63 -52.32 -12.69
C ALA A 254 -110.99 -52.60 -12.02
N ALA A 255 -111.47 -51.72 -11.14
CA ALA A 255 -112.78 -51.83 -10.51
C ALA A 255 -113.92 -51.79 -11.54
N LEU A 256 -113.89 -50.84 -12.48
CA LEU A 256 -114.84 -50.77 -13.59
C LEU A 256 -114.78 -52.01 -14.49
N SER A 257 -113.59 -52.59 -14.71
CA SER A 257 -113.45 -53.86 -15.45
C SER A 257 -114.07 -55.05 -14.69
N GLU A 258 -114.00 -55.06 -13.36
CA GLU A 258 -114.64 -56.06 -12.50
C GLU A 258 -116.17 -55.88 -12.47
N GLU A 259 -116.68 -54.65 -12.41
CA GLU A 259 -118.11 -54.36 -12.56
C GLU A 259 -118.63 -54.78 -13.94
N ILE A 260 -117.91 -54.43 -15.02
CA ILE A 260 -118.22 -54.88 -16.38
C ILE A 260 -118.18 -56.41 -16.49
N ALA A 261 -117.31 -57.10 -15.74
CA ALA A 261 -117.31 -58.56 -15.67
C ALA A 261 -118.58 -59.09 -14.98
N LYS A 262 -118.97 -58.54 -13.82
CA LYS A 262 -120.21 -58.89 -13.09
C LYS A 262 -121.45 -58.65 -13.93
N TYR A 263 -121.57 -57.50 -14.60
CA TYR A 263 -122.68 -57.21 -15.51
C TYR A 263 -122.71 -58.16 -16.73
N LYS A 264 -121.54 -58.57 -17.26
CA LYS A 264 -121.45 -59.59 -18.31
C LYS A 264 -121.75 -61.01 -17.82
N GLU A 265 -121.66 -61.26 -16.52
CA GLU A 265 -122.00 -62.54 -15.91
C GLU A 265 -123.50 -62.64 -15.69
N THR A 266 -124.13 -61.65 -15.04
CA THR A 266 -125.59 -61.59 -14.89
C THR A 266 -126.31 -61.53 -16.23
N ALA A 267 -125.75 -60.85 -17.25
CA ALA A 267 -126.31 -60.86 -18.61
C ALA A 267 -126.26 -62.24 -19.30
N LYS A 268 -125.30 -63.12 -18.94
CA LYS A 268 -125.29 -64.52 -19.39
C LYS A 268 -126.29 -65.36 -18.62
N GLU A 269 -126.45 -65.14 -17.31
CA GLU A 269 -127.44 -65.86 -16.50
C GLU A 269 -128.87 -65.65 -17.03
N THR A 270 -129.16 -64.48 -17.59
CA THR A 270 -130.43 -64.20 -18.29
C THR A 270 -130.54 -64.77 -19.71
N PHE A 271 -129.48 -65.32 -20.32
CA PHE A 271 -129.54 -65.84 -21.70
C PHE A 271 -128.47 -66.90 -22.03
N THR A 272 -128.90 -68.17 -22.16
CA THR A 272 -128.02 -69.30 -22.53
C THR A 272 -128.72 -70.28 -23.50
N PRO A 273 -127.98 -71.12 -24.25
CA PRO A 273 -126.87 -70.72 -25.13
C PRO A 273 -126.82 -71.49 -26.47
N GLN A 274 -126.00 -71.04 -27.44
CA GLN A 274 -125.39 -71.95 -28.43
C GLN A 274 -123.91 -71.61 -28.72
N ARG A 275 -123.17 -72.62 -29.23
CA ARG A 275 -121.71 -72.64 -29.52
C ARG A 275 -121.44 -71.98 -30.90
N SER A 276 -120.22 -71.66 -31.35
CA SER A 276 -118.89 -72.29 -31.19
C SER A 276 -117.76 -71.25 -31.49
N ILE A 277 -116.52 -71.30 -30.94
CA ILE A 277 -115.33 -72.11 -31.33
C ILE A 277 -114.97 -71.93 -32.83
N SER A 278 -113.77 -71.50 -33.28
CA SER A 278 -112.46 -71.25 -32.62
C SER A 278 -111.52 -70.30 -33.42
N ASN A 279 -110.44 -69.84 -32.76
CA ASN A 279 -109.03 -69.66 -33.20
C ASN A 279 -108.66 -69.84 -34.70
N SER A 280 -107.69 -69.14 -35.29
CA SER A 280 -106.81 -68.02 -34.85
C SER A 280 -105.97 -67.49 -36.05
N ILE A 281 -105.25 -66.36 -35.89
CA ILE A 281 -103.89 -66.02 -36.41
C ILE A 281 -103.68 -64.48 -36.37
N PHE A 282 -102.47 -64.03 -35.98
CA PHE A 282 -102.12 -62.62 -35.75
C PHE A 282 -101.61 -61.87 -37.00
N PRO A 283 -101.93 -60.57 -37.12
CA PRO A 283 -101.01 -59.59 -37.70
C PRO A 283 -100.86 -58.29 -36.86
N GLY A 284 -99.68 -57.65 -36.94
CA GLY A 284 -99.36 -56.37 -36.27
C GLY A 284 -98.35 -56.53 -35.12
N LYS A 285 -97.16 -55.91 -35.07
CA LYS A 285 -96.58 -54.65 -35.61
C LYS A 285 -97.06 -53.36 -34.93
N LYS A 286 -96.31 -52.90 -33.91
CA LYS A 286 -96.13 -51.47 -33.52
C LYS A 286 -94.89 -51.30 -32.60
N PRO A 287 -94.36 -50.07 -32.39
CA PRO A 287 -92.99 -49.84 -31.91
C PRO A 287 -92.87 -49.28 -30.48
N GLY A 288 -91.64 -49.32 -29.94
CA GLY A 288 -91.16 -48.46 -28.85
C GLY A 288 -91.66 -48.82 -27.43
N THR A 289 -91.12 -48.26 -26.35
CA THR A 289 -89.82 -47.58 -26.12
C THR A 289 -89.60 -47.58 -24.60
N THR A 290 -88.68 -48.40 -24.09
CA THR A 290 -88.31 -48.36 -22.66
C THR A 290 -86.85 -48.73 -22.48
N SER A 291 -86.02 -47.73 -22.13
CA SER A 291 -84.63 -47.96 -21.74
C SER A 291 -84.56 -48.22 -20.24
N THR A 292 -84.08 -49.40 -19.85
CA THR A 292 -83.74 -49.74 -18.47
C THR A 292 -82.33 -50.30 -18.44
N TYR A 293 -81.47 -49.69 -17.62
CA TYR A 293 -80.03 -49.95 -17.59
C TYR A 293 -79.70 -51.40 -17.22
N SER A 294 -79.04 -52.12 -18.13
CA SER A 294 -78.31 -53.35 -17.81
C SER A 294 -76.80 -53.10 -17.92
N ILE A 295 -76.12 -53.06 -16.78
CA ILE A 295 -74.66 -52.99 -16.71
C ILE A 295 -74.12 -54.40 -17.00
N GLY A 296 -73.39 -54.56 -18.10
CA GLY A 296 -72.86 -55.84 -18.53
C GLY A 296 -72.55 -55.88 -20.03
N ARG A 297 -71.50 -55.16 -20.46
CA ARG A 297 -71.01 -55.28 -21.84
C ARG A 297 -69.93 -56.35 -21.96
N ASP A 298 -70.18 -57.28 -22.88
CA ASP A 298 -69.22 -58.22 -23.44
C ASP A 298 -67.85 -57.59 -23.76
N MET A 299 -66.79 -58.33 -23.46
CA MET A 299 -65.46 -58.08 -24.04
C MET A 299 -65.39 -58.64 -25.46
N LYS A 300 -65.70 -57.80 -26.46
CA LYS A 300 -65.38 -58.06 -27.87
C LYS A 300 -64.62 -56.89 -28.50
N ALA A 301 -63.91 -57.19 -29.58
CA ALA A 301 -62.87 -56.34 -30.15
C ALA A 301 -63.40 -55.15 -30.97
N ASP A 302 -62.46 -54.31 -31.42
CA ASP A 302 -62.62 -53.30 -32.47
C ASP A 302 -63.56 -52.13 -32.18
N ASP A 303 -63.43 -51.54 -30.98
CA ASP A 303 -63.83 -50.16 -30.74
C ASP A 303 -62.64 -49.22 -31.10
N PRO A 304 -62.66 -48.52 -32.26
CA PRO A 304 -61.51 -47.75 -32.74
C PRO A 304 -61.17 -46.59 -31.80
N THR A 305 -62.15 -46.09 -31.05
CA THR A 305 -61.99 -45.06 -30.02
C THR A 305 -61.03 -45.48 -28.90
N ARG A 306 -61.04 -46.77 -28.52
CA ARG A 306 -60.13 -47.33 -27.52
C ARG A 306 -58.70 -47.37 -28.04
N TYR A 307 -58.51 -47.78 -29.29
CA TYR A 307 -57.20 -47.76 -29.94
C TYR A 307 -56.68 -46.33 -30.11
N GLU A 308 -57.52 -45.37 -30.47
CA GLU A 308 -57.15 -43.96 -30.55
C GLU A 308 -56.71 -43.40 -29.18
N PHE A 309 -57.45 -43.69 -28.10
CA PHE A 309 -57.05 -43.29 -26.74
C PHE A 309 -55.71 -43.91 -26.32
N ILE A 310 -55.49 -45.19 -26.63
CA ILE A 310 -54.21 -45.87 -26.38
C ILE A 310 -53.08 -45.23 -27.19
N ILE A 311 -53.30 -44.91 -28.47
CA ILE A 311 -52.34 -44.21 -29.33
C ILE A 311 -52.05 -42.80 -28.81
N GLN A 312 -53.04 -42.06 -28.31
CA GLN A 312 -52.81 -40.77 -27.67
C GLN A 312 -52.00 -40.91 -26.37
N ARG A 313 -52.30 -41.90 -25.52
CA ARG A 313 -51.53 -42.17 -24.29
C ARG A 313 -50.08 -42.53 -24.62
N LEU A 314 -49.85 -43.41 -25.60
CA LEU A 314 -48.51 -43.79 -26.05
C LEU A 314 -47.75 -42.61 -26.67
N LYS A 315 -48.40 -41.75 -27.46
CA LYS A 315 -47.78 -40.50 -27.97
C LYS A 315 -47.33 -39.59 -26.81
N ARG A 316 -48.19 -39.36 -25.80
CA ARG A 316 -47.84 -38.55 -24.61
C ARG A 316 -46.66 -39.16 -23.83
N ILE A 317 -46.61 -40.48 -23.67
CA ILE A 317 -45.49 -41.18 -23.02
C ILE A 317 -44.21 -40.99 -23.85
N LEU A 318 -44.25 -41.21 -25.17
CA LEU A 318 -43.11 -41.09 -26.07
C LEU A 318 -42.58 -39.63 -26.13
N ASP A 319 -43.46 -38.63 -26.10
CA ASP A 319 -43.06 -37.22 -26.05
C ASP A 319 -42.52 -36.81 -24.66
N ASN A 320 -43.02 -37.39 -23.57
CA ASN A 320 -42.41 -37.27 -22.24
C ASN A 320 -41.04 -37.95 -22.17
N GLU A 321 -40.86 -39.14 -22.75
CA GLU A 321 -39.57 -39.81 -22.88
C GLU A 321 -38.58 -38.95 -23.70
N ARG A 322 -39.00 -38.39 -24.83
CA ARG A 322 -38.20 -37.45 -25.63
C ARG A 322 -37.78 -36.22 -24.83
N LYS A 323 -38.70 -35.64 -24.04
CA LYS A 323 -38.43 -34.51 -23.14
C LYS A 323 -37.43 -34.89 -22.06
N ASN A 324 -37.58 -36.06 -21.44
CA ASN A 324 -36.67 -36.57 -20.41
C ASN A 324 -35.29 -36.91 -20.98
N LEU A 325 -35.21 -37.51 -22.17
CA LEU A 325 -33.95 -37.81 -22.87
C LEU A 325 -33.22 -36.50 -23.26
N LYS A 326 -33.94 -35.46 -23.70
CA LYS A 326 -33.40 -34.10 -23.90
C LYS A 326 -32.89 -33.50 -22.59
N ASN A 327 -33.63 -33.63 -21.49
CA ASN A 327 -33.24 -33.14 -20.17
C ASN A 327 -31.97 -33.85 -19.65
N VAL A 328 -31.87 -35.17 -19.82
CA VAL A 328 -30.68 -35.97 -19.44
C VAL A 328 -29.46 -35.58 -20.28
N ARG A 329 -29.61 -35.41 -21.61
CA ARG A 329 -28.52 -34.89 -22.47
C ARG A 329 -28.07 -33.49 -22.04
N ASN A 330 -29.00 -32.59 -21.74
CA ASN A 330 -28.72 -31.24 -21.27
C ASN A 330 -28.14 -31.20 -19.84
N ALA A 331 -28.39 -32.22 -19.00
CA ALA A 331 -27.75 -32.38 -17.70
C ALA A 331 -26.30 -32.89 -17.87
N TYR A 332 -26.09 -33.94 -18.67
CA TYR A 332 -24.77 -34.50 -18.96
C TYR A 332 -23.82 -33.48 -19.61
N ALA A 333 -24.32 -32.68 -20.56
CA ALA A 333 -23.54 -31.62 -21.20
C ALA A 333 -23.07 -30.55 -20.19
N ARG A 334 -23.93 -30.16 -19.23
CA ARG A 334 -23.56 -29.24 -18.14
C ARG A 334 -22.58 -29.89 -17.16
N GLU A 335 -22.76 -31.16 -16.81
CA GLU A 335 -21.77 -31.87 -15.98
C GLU A 335 -20.40 -31.96 -16.64
N LEU A 336 -20.34 -32.12 -17.96
CA LEU A 336 -19.10 -32.14 -18.72
C LEU A 336 -18.45 -30.75 -18.73
N GLN A 337 -19.23 -29.69 -18.95
CA GLN A 337 -18.74 -28.30 -18.85
C GLN A 337 -18.18 -27.99 -17.46
N ASN A 338 -18.94 -28.24 -16.39
CA ASN A 338 -18.50 -27.95 -15.02
C ASN A 338 -17.23 -28.76 -14.64
N LYS A 339 -17.06 -29.97 -15.18
CA LYS A 339 -15.80 -30.74 -15.05
C LYS A 339 -14.65 -30.07 -15.78
N THR A 340 -14.84 -29.60 -17.02
CA THR A 340 -13.79 -28.89 -17.76
C THR A 340 -13.43 -27.55 -17.12
N GLU A 341 -14.38 -26.84 -16.50
CA GLU A 341 -14.09 -25.59 -15.76
C GLU A 341 -13.26 -25.86 -14.50
N LEU A 342 -13.60 -26.88 -13.71
CA LEU A 342 -12.78 -27.29 -12.56
C LEU A 342 -11.39 -27.80 -12.97
N GLU A 343 -11.28 -28.54 -14.08
CA GLU A 343 -10.00 -28.98 -14.62
C GLU A 343 -9.15 -27.80 -15.12
N GLN A 344 -9.77 -26.82 -15.79
CA GLN A 344 -9.09 -25.62 -16.27
C GLN A 344 -8.54 -24.78 -15.10
N ILE A 345 -9.32 -24.60 -14.03
CA ILE A 345 -8.86 -23.88 -12.83
C ILE A 345 -7.74 -24.65 -12.13
N LEU A 346 -7.88 -25.97 -11.95
CA LEU A 346 -6.81 -26.80 -11.38
C LEU A 346 -5.50 -26.69 -12.20
N ARG A 347 -5.60 -26.74 -13.54
CA ARG A 347 -4.45 -26.54 -14.45
C ARG A 347 -3.83 -25.16 -14.26
N GLN A 348 -4.64 -24.11 -14.18
CA GLN A 348 -4.16 -22.75 -13.95
C GLN A 348 -3.40 -22.64 -12.61
N CYS A 349 -3.96 -23.08 -11.49
CA CYS A 349 -3.29 -23.01 -10.19
C CYS A 349 -1.99 -23.85 -10.16
N VAL A 350 -2.00 -25.02 -10.82
CA VAL A 350 -0.82 -25.88 -10.99
C VAL A 350 0.27 -25.20 -11.84
N ASP A 351 -0.11 -24.48 -12.90
CA ASP A 351 0.84 -23.79 -13.77
C ASP A 351 1.33 -22.47 -13.18
N GLU A 352 0.51 -21.74 -12.41
CA GLU A 352 0.94 -20.57 -11.61
C GLU A 352 2.05 -20.96 -10.62
N VAL A 353 1.85 -22.00 -9.80
CA VAL A 353 2.85 -22.49 -8.84
C VAL A 353 4.10 -23.08 -9.54
N LYS A 354 3.96 -23.66 -10.75
CA LYS A 354 5.13 -23.98 -11.57
C LYS A 354 5.86 -22.72 -12.05
N THR A 355 5.15 -21.67 -12.48
CA THR A 355 5.80 -20.44 -12.98
C THR A 355 6.60 -19.75 -11.89
N GLU A 356 6.02 -19.59 -10.68
CA GLU A 356 6.72 -19.16 -9.46
C GLU A 356 8.04 -19.95 -9.30
N LYS A 357 7.92 -21.28 -9.24
CA LYS A 357 9.06 -22.19 -9.05
C LYS A 357 10.06 -22.25 -10.22
N THR A 358 9.72 -21.73 -11.39
CA THR A 358 10.65 -21.58 -12.54
C THR A 358 11.28 -20.20 -12.66
N GLN A 359 10.78 -19.19 -11.96
CA GLN A 359 11.45 -17.89 -11.82
C GLN A 359 12.65 -18.02 -10.86
N ASP A 360 12.50 -18.78 -9.77
CA ASP A 360 13.54 -18.99 -8.76
C ASP A 360 14.71 -19.91 -9.20
N LEU A 361 14.63 -20.56 -10.38
CA LEU A 361 15.63 -21.54 -10.82
C LEU A 361 16.32 -21.20 -12.16
N PRO A 362 17.66 -21.32 -12.25
CA PRO A 362 18.41 -21.09 -13.48
C PRO A 362 18.11 -22.14 -14.56
N GLU A 363 18.25 -21.74 -15.83
CA GLU A 363 17.61 -22.41 -16.97
C GLU A 363 17.93 -23.90 -17.13
N SER A 364 19.15 -24.33 -16.79
CA SER A 364 19.60 -25.72 -16.91
C SER A 364 18.81 -26.74 -16.08
N LYS A 365 17.92 -26.31 -15.16
CA LYS A 365 17.07 -27.20 -14.34
C LYS A 365 15.57 -27.16 -14.68
N ARG A 366 15.14 -26.43 -15.71
CA ARG A 366 13.70 -26.21 -16.00
C ARG A 366 12.92 -27.45 -16.48
N LYS A 367 13.55 -28.55 -16.87
CA LYS A 367 12.88 -29.78 -17.32
C LYS A 367 12.82 -30.82 -16.20
N GLY A 368 11.62 -31.11 -15.70
CA GLY A 368 11.36 -32.22 -14.76
C GLY A 368 11.10 -31.83 -13.30
N ILE A 369 10.67 -30.58 -13.01
CA ILE A 369 10.29 -30.16 -11.65
C ILE A 369 9.09 -30.99 -11.17
N GLN A 370 9.33 -31.87 -10.19
CA GLN A 370 8.26 -32.62 -9.51
C GLN A 370 7.60 -31.75 -8.43
N LEU A 371 6.27 -31.87 -8.29
CA LEU A 371 5.52 -31.15 -7.26
C LEU A 371 5.73 -31.80 -5.89
N THR A 372 6.39 -31.05 -5.00
CA THR A 372 6.59 -31.39 -3.59
C THR A 372 5.26 -31.42 -2.82
N PRO A 373 5.21 -31.97 -1.59
CA PRO A 373 4.02 -31.85 -0.74
C PRO A 373 3.61 -30.39 -0.48
N GLN A 374 4.59 -29.51 -0.25
CA GLN A 374 4.36 -28.07 -0.01
C GLN A 374 3.83 -27.35 -1.26
N ASP A 375 4.27 -27.74 -2.46
CA ASP A 375 3.73 -27.18 -3.71
C ASP A 375 2.23 -27.53 -3.85
N ARG A 376 1.83 -28.72 -3.40
CA ARG A 376 0.42 -29.17 -3.44
C ARG A 376 -0.44 -28.47 -2.39
N GLU A 377 0.11 -28.25 -1.21
CA GLU A 377 -0.52 -27.47 -0.14
C GLU A 377 -0.81 -26.04 -0.62
N LYS A 378 0.19 -25.34 -1.18
CA LYS A 378 0.02 -24.05 -1.87
C LYS A 378 -1.07 -24.08 -2.95
N ILE A 379 -1.11 -25.11 -3.81
CA ILE A 379 -2.13 -25.22 -4.86
C ILE A 379 -3.54 -25.38 -4.26
N VAL A 380 -3.68 -26.14 -3.16
CA VAL A 380 -4.95 -26.27 -2.45
C VAL A 380 -5.36 -24.94 -1.80
N GLU A 381 -4.45 -24.21 -1.16
CA GLU A 381 -4.72 -22.86 -0.63
C GLU A 381 -5.17 -21.89 -1.75
N LEU A 382 -4.45 -21.88 -2.87
CA LEU A 382 -4.74 -21.01 -4.01
C LEU A 382 -6.09 -21.36 -4.65
N MET A 383 -6.41 -22.66 -4.81
CA MET A 383 -7.75 -23.10 -5.23
C MET A 383 -8.85 -22.73 -4.24
N LEU A 384 -8.62 -22.87 -2.92
CA LEU A 384 -9.60 -22.51 -1.89
C LEU A 384 -9.79 -20.99 -1.76
N SER A 385 -8.79 -20.19 -2.12
CA SER A 385 -8.91 -18.72 -2.19
C SER A 385 -9.85 -18.25 -3.30
N GLN A 386 -10.13 -19.08 -4.30
CA GLN A 386 -11.02 -18.75 -5.41
C GLN A 386 -12.47 -19.09 -5.05
N GLU A 387 -13.27 -18.07 -4.77
CA GLU A 387 -14.72 -18.19 -4.46
C GLU A 387 -15.51 -18.99 -5.51
N ARG A 388 -15.10 -18.93 -6.79
CA ARG A 388 -15.68 -19.75 -7.88
C ARG A 388 -15.45 -21.25 -7.68
N VAL A 389 -14.28 -21.65 -7.19
CA VAL A 389 -13.96 -23.07 -6.88
C VAL A 389 -14.77 -23.52 -5.67
N LEU A 390 -14.82 -22.70 -4.61
CA LEU A 390 -15.67 -22.98 -3.45
C LEU A 390 -17.14 -23.16 -3.87
N SER A 391 -17.65 -22.30 -4.74
CA SER A 391 -19.03 -22.37 -5.25
C SER A 391 -19.30 -23.67 -6.02
N LEU A 392 -18.43 -24.04 -6.97
CA LEU A 392 -18.54 -25.27 -7.76
C LEU A 392 -18.40 -26.54 -6.90
N LEU A 393 -17.54 -26.51 -5.88
CA LEU A 393 -17.41 -27.61 -4.91
C LEU A 393 -18.61 -27.68 -3.96
N TYR A 394 -19.17 -26.56 -3.53
CA TYR A 394 -20.35 -26.51 -2.66
C TYR A 394 -21.60 -27.02 -3.39
N GLU A 395 -21.83 -26.59 -4.64
CA GLU A 395 -22.91 -27.11 -5.49
C GLU A 395 -22.81 -28.64 -5.68
N LYS A 396 -21.58 -29.18 -5.75
CA LYS A 396 -21.34 -30.61 -5.92
C LYS A 396 -21.38 -31.45 -4.64
N THR A 397 -20.97 -30.89 -3.50
CA THR A 397 -20.95 -31.59 -2.20
C THR A 397 -22.27 -31.45 -1.43
N LEU A 398 -22.97 -30.33 -1.63
CA LEU A 398 -24.26 -30.01 -1.01
C LEU A 398 -25.29 -29.59 -2.09
N PRO A 399 -25.71 -30.52 -2.96
CA PRO A 399 -26.71 -30.23 -3.98
C PRO A 399 -28.00 -29.72 -3.33
N SER A 400 -28.48 -28.56 -3.81
CA SER A 400 -29.59 -27.84 -3.19
C SER A 400 -30.83 -28.71 -3.04
N ARG A 401 -31.33 -28.84 -1.80
CA ARG A 401 -32.48 -29.72 -1.42
C ARG A 401 -33.75 -29.53 -2.25
N ALA A 402 -33.90 -28.41 -2.95
CA ALA A 402 -34.97 -28.17 -3.93
C ALA A 402 -34.98 -29.24 -5.04
N VAL A 403 -33.82 -29.50 -5.67
CA VAL A 403 -33.70 -30.45 -6.80
C VAL A 403 -33.95 -31.89 -6.38
N THR A 404 -33.56 -32.24 -5.14
CA THR A 404 -33.82 -33.58 -4.57
C THR A 404 -35.30 -33.81 -4.29
N ARG A 405 -36.08 -32.77 -3.98
CA ARG A 405 -37.54 -32.90 -3.79
C ARG A 405 -38.27 -33.22 -5.09
N GLU A 406 -37.96 -32.55 -6.20
CA GLU A 406 -38.62 -32.81 -7.50
C GLU A 406 -38.47 -34.28 -7.93
N ARG A 407 -37.29 -34.89 -7.73
CA ARG A 407 -37.05 -36.31 -8.04
C ARG A 407 -37.81 -37.30 -7.15
N ILE A 408 -38.29 -36.90 -5.97
CA ILE A 408 -38.98 -37.81 -5.04
C ILE A 408 -40.49 -37.86 -5.35
N TYR A 409 -41.07 -36.77 -5.86
CA TYR A 409 -42.50 -36.73 -6.20
C TYR A 409 -42.83 -37.35 -7.58
N ASP A 410 -41.87 -37.42 -8.50
CA ASP A 410 -42.03 -38.04 -9.85
C ASP A 410 -41.78 -39.57 -9.84
N SER A 411 -41.98 -40.24 -8.69
CA SER A 411 -41.80 -41.69 -8.52
C SER A 411 -42.83 -42.33 -7.58
N GLY A 412 -43.90 -41.60 -7.24
CA GLY A 412 -44.95 -42.04 -6.31
C GLY A 412 -46.07 -42.84 -6.97
N ASP A 413 -45.76 -43.96 -7.62
CA ASP A 413 -46.77 -44.86 -8.18
C ASP A 413 -47.28 -45.83 -7.08
N ILE A 414 -48.45 -45.52 -6.51
CA ILE A 414 -48.97 -46.20 -5.31
C ILE A 414 -49.78 -47.44 -5.71
N SER A 415 -49.11 -48.58 -5.88
CA SER A 415 -49.75 -49.90 -5.97
C SER A 415 -50.01 -50.48 -4.56
N GLY A 416 -50.87 -49.82 -3.79
CA GLY A 416 -51.29 -50.30 -2.46
C GLY A 416 -52.34 -51.41 -2.58
N SER A 417 -51.98 -52.64 -2.24
CA SER A 417 -52.90 -53.78 -2.14
C SER A 417 -53.84 -53.62 -0.94
N SER A 418 -55.14 -53.88 -1.14
CA SER A 418 -56.12 -54.00 -0.06
C SER A 418 -57.08 -55.16 -0.33
N ASP A 419 -56.57 -56.39 -0.11
CA ASP A 419 -57.41 -57.57 0.04
C ASP A 419 -58.03 -57.55 1.45
N GLN A 420 -59.36 -57.42 1.55
CA GLN A 420 -60.12 -57.68 2.78
C GLN A 420 -61.63 -57.86 2.51
N ASP A 421 -61.97 -58.99 1.88
CA ASP A 421 -62.90 -60.01 2.42
C ASP A 421 -63.19 -61.12 1.38
#